data_AF-A0A8H6XUA3-F1
#
_entry.id   AF-A0A8H6XUA3-F1
#
_cell.length_a   1.000
_cell.length_b   1.000
_cell.length_c   1.000
_cell.angle_alpha   90.00
_cell.angle_beta   90.00
_cell.angle_gamma   90.00
#
_symmetry.space_group_name_H-M   'P 1'
#
loop_
_entity.id
_entity.type
_entity.pdbx_description
1 polymer ?
#
loop_
_entity_poly.entity_id
_entity_poly.type
_entity_poly.pdbx_seq_one_letter_code
_entity_poly.pdbx_strand_id
1 'polypeptide(L)'
;MVNGPNDFLRVMPDAGSFAIWSIAPSGNPGSNEYTFTHTATNTAIIASRGILVSTNGPGDSFTISPAGEGTFTIQVPNQDKVWTVFTGSSDSTVFLQAETGEIQSRWKFVRVD
;
A
#
# COMPACT_ATOMS: atom_id res chain seq x y z
N MET A 1 0.66 6.83 5.61
CA MET A 1 1.54 6.95 6.79
C MET A 1 1.29 5.77 7.71
N VAL A 2 2.35 5.31 8.35
CA VAL A 2 2.30 4.45 9.54
C VAL A 2 3.25 5.07 10.57
N ASN A 3 2.85 5.15 11.83
CA ASN A 3 3.63 5.80 12.89
C ASN A 3 4.56 4.83 13.64
N GLY A 4 4.47 3.54 13.33
CA GLY A 4 5.18 2.47 14.01
C GLY A 4 4.54 1.13 13.66
N PRO A 5 4.97 0.01 14.27
CA PRO A 5 4.38 -1.31 14.06
C PRO A 5 2.96 -1.40 14.62
N ASN A 6 2.14 -2.29 14.04
CA ASN A 6 0.73 -2.50 14.36
C ASN A 6 -0.17 -1.26 14.14
N ASP A 7 0.30 -0.29 13.36
CA ASP A 7 -0.48 0.87 12.95
C ASP A 7 -1.17 0.60 11.61
N PHE A 8 -2.32 1.22 11.41
CA PHE A 8 -3.03 1.12 10.14
C PHE A 8 -2.36 1.98 9.08
N LEU A 9 -2.40 1.53 7.83
CA LEU A 9 -2.00 2.37 6.72
C LEU A 9 -3.05 3.47 6.51
N ARG A 10 -2.66 4.71 6.79
CA ARG A 10 -3.53 5.90 6.67
C ARG A 10 -3.15 6.79 5.48
N VAL A 11 -4.12 7.49 4.93
CA VAL A 11 -3.93 8.57 3.95
C VAL A 11 -3.98 9.90 4.69
N MET A 12 -2.99 10.76 4.46
CA MET A 12 -2.94 12.08 5.08
C MET A 12 -3.58 13.11 4.17
N PRO A 13 -4.41 14.01 4.71
CA PRO A 13 -5.13 15.01 3.92
C PRO A 13 -4.27 16.23 3.54
N ASP A 14 -3.08 16.42 4.13
CA ASP A 14 -2.25 17.61 3.95
C ASP A 14 -0.95 17.36 3.19
N ALA A 15 -0.54 18.32 2.36
CA ALA A 15 0.67 18.26 1.55
C ALA A 15 1.99 18.40 2.36
N GLY A 16 1.90 18.67 3.67
CA GLY A 16 3.05 18.86 4.55
C GLY A 16 3.65 17.55 5.09
N SER A 17 2.88 16.47 5.05
CA SER A 17 3.30 15.16 5.53
C SER A 17 3.22 14.17 4.38
N PHE A 18 4.35 13.60 3.97
CA PHE A 18 4.39 12.51 2.99
C PHE A 18 5.11 11.32 3.61
N ALA A 19 4.57 10.12 3.36
CA ALA A 19 5.23 8.89 3.77
C ALA A 19 6.11 8.42 2.61
N ILE A 20 7.41 8.26 2.87
CA ILE A 20 8.36 7.69 1.90
C ILE A 20 8.40 6.18 2.12
N TRP A 21 8.33 5.43 1.04
CA TRP A 21 8.37 3.98 1.03
C TRP A 21 9.47 3.50 0.10
N SER A 22 10.26 2.54 0.58
CA SER A 22 11.06 1.69 -0.29
C SER A 22 10.16 0.60 -0.88
N ILE A 23 10.23 0.42 -2.19
CA ILE A 23 9.51 -0.64 -2.92
C ILE A 23 10.56 -1.52 -3.57
N ALA A 24 10.62 -2.78 -3.16
CA ALA A 24 11.61 -3.74 -3.64
C ALA A 24 10.94 -5.01 -4.16
N PRO A 25 11.50 -5.69 -5.17
CA PRO A 25 11.02 -7.01 -5.57
C PRO A 25 11.00 -7.97 -4.37
N SER A 26 9.97 -8.81 -4.26
CA SER A 26 9.81 -9.74 -3.13
C SER A 26 10.85 -10.86 -3.08
N GLY A 27 11.71 -10.96 -4.09
CA GLY A 27 12.77 -11.96 -4.19
C GLY A 27 12.36 -13.23 -4.94
N ASN A 28 11.11 -13.33 -5.41
CA ASN A 28 10.66 -14.38 -6.32
C ASN A 28 10.99 -13.99 -7.77
N PRO A 29 11.95 -14.65 -8.44
CA PRO A 29 12.32 -14.29 -9.79
C PRO A 29 11.16 -14.51 -10.76
N GLY A 30 10.79 -13.47 -11.51
CA GLY A 30 9.71 -13.53 -12.50
C GLY A 30 8.31 -13.28 -11.93
N SER A 31 8.15 -13.09 -10.61
CA SER A 31 6.89 -12.57 -10.07
C SER A 31 6.85 -11.04 -10.20
N ASN A 32 5.67 -10.50 -10.50
CA ASN A 32 5.41 -9.06 -10.48
C ASN A 32 5.06 -8.62 -9.05
N GLU A 33 5.83 -9.06 -8.06
CA GLU A 33 5.51 -8.89 -6.64
C GLU A 33 6.57 -8.07 -5.91
N TYR A 34 6.10 -7.19 -5.01
CA TYR A 34 6.91 -6.20 -4.34
C TYR A 34 6.58 -6.13 -2.85
N THR A 35 7.58 -5.82 -2.04
CA THR A 35 7.41 -5.48 -0.62
C THR A 35 7.51 -3.96 -0.44
N PHE A 36 6.79 -3.46 0.57
CA PHE A 36 6.77 -2.04 0.94
C PHE A 36 7.39 -1.88 2.32
N THR A 37 8.41 -1.03 2.44
CA THR A 37 9.05 -0.71 3.72
C THR A 37 9.00 0.79 3.95
N HIS A 38 8.42 1.21 5.07
CA HIS A 38 8.36 2.61 5.45
C HIS A 38 9.76 3.10 5.80
N THR A 39 10.26 4.12 5.10
CA THR A 39 11.67 4.53 5.21
C THR A 39 12.00 5.09 6.60
N ALA A 40 11.07 5.80 7.25
CA ALA A 40 11.33 6.44 8.54
C ALA A 40 11.32 5.46 9.72
N THR A 41 10.45 4.45 9.69
CA THR A 41 10.24 3.51 10.82
C THR A 41 10.81 2.12 10.55
N ASN A 42 11.26 1.84 9.33
CA ASN A 42 11.70 0.52 8.87
C ASN A 42 10.66 -0.59 9.09
N THR A 43 9.37 -0.23 9.06
CA THR A 43 8.26 -1.20 9.18
C THR A 43 7.77 -1.62 7.81
N ALA A 44 7.48 -2.91 7.63
CA ALA A 44 6.88 -3.43 6.41
C ALA A 44 5.34 -3.43 6.49
N ILE A 45 4.65 -3.67 5.37
CA ILE A 45 3.19 -3.79 5.32
C ILE A 45 2.76 -5.27 5.26
N ILE A 46 1.71 -5.61 5.99
CA ILE A 46 1.00 -6.89 5.91
C ILE A 46 -0.50 -6.68 5.68
N ALA A 47 -1.12 -7.64 5.01
CA ALA A 47 -2.56 -7.75 4.83
C ALA A 47 -3.14 -8.62 5.97
N SER A 48 -3.99 -8.05 6.80
CA SER A 48 -4.61 -8.77 7.93
C SER A 48 -6.09 -8.44 8.00
N ARG A 49 -6.96 -9.46 7.98
CA ARG A 49 -8.42 -9.30 8.22
C ARG A 49 -9.10 -8.19 7.38
N GLY A 50 -8.66 -7.98 6.14
CA GLY A 50 -9.25 -6.98 5.24
C GLY A 50 -8.70 -5.55 5.39
N ILE A 51 -7.67 -5.36 6.21
CA ILE A 51 -6.96 -4.09 6.41
C ILE A 51 -5.47 -4.26 6.17
N LEU A 52 -4.78 -3.13 5.99
CA LEU A 52 -3.32 -3.07 5.89
C LEU A 52 -2.73 -2.54 7.19
N VAL A 53 -1.76 -3.27 7.71
CA VAL A 53 -1.13 -2.97 9.00
C VAL A 53 0.39 -3.00 8.83
N SER A 54 1.10 -2.13 9.54
CA SER A 54 2.56 -2.16 9.61
C SER A 54 3.08 -3.26 10.54
N THR A 55 4.26 -3.77 10.26
CA THR A 55 4.93 -4.77 11.12
C THR A 55 6.44 -4.52 11.19
N ASN A 56 7.06 -4.98 12.28
CA ASN A 56 8.53 -5.06 12.41
C ASN A 56 9.11 -6.34 11.79
N GLY A 57 8.26 -7.29 11.43
CA GLY A 57 8.67 -8.54 10.79
C GLY A 57 8.74 -8.43 9.26
N PRO A 58 8.90 -9.58 8.59
CA PRO A 58 8.75 -9.65 7.14
C PRO A 58 7.36 -9.11 6.74
N GLY A 59 7.34 -8.25 5.72
CA GLY A 59 6.09 -7.81 5.09
C GLY A 59 5.55 -8.83 4.12
N ASP A 60 4.27 -8.67 3.77
CA ASP A 60 3.68 -9.39 2.65
C ASP A 60 4.16 -8.80 1.33
N SER A 61 4.09 -9.61 0.27
CA SER A 61 4.30 -9.14 -1.10
C SER A 61 2.98 -8.74 -1.75
N PHE A 62 3.05 -7.79 -2.69
CA PHE A 62 1.90 -7.27 -3.42
C PHE A 62 2.21 -7.14 -4.91
N THR A 63 1.22 -7.40 -5.75
CA THR A 63 1.33 -7.19 -7.19
C THR A 63 1.02 -5.74 -7.55
N ILE A 64 1.88 -5.12 -8.35
CA ILE A 64 1.68 -3.75 -8.86
C ILE A 64 1.35 -3.83 -10.34
N SER A 65 0.14 -3.44 -10.72
CA SER A 65 -0.35 -3.53 -12.11
C SER A 65 -0.79 -2.17 -12.63
N PRO A 66 -0.54 -1.83 -13.92
CA PRO A 66 -1.04 -0.59 -14.51
C PRO A 66 -2.57 -0.49 -14.47
N ALA A 67 -3.10 0.69 -14.13
CA ALA A 67 -4.54 0.96 -13.97
C ALA A 67 -5.03 2.19 -14.78
N GLY A 68 -4.36 2.47 -15.91
CA GLY A 68 -4.58 3.63 -16.76
C GLY A 68 -3.76 4.87 -16.34
N GLU A 69 -3.59 5.84 -17.26
CA GLU A 69 -2.97 7.17 -17.05
C GLU A 69 -1.88 7.30 -15.96
N GLY A 70 -0.87 6.41 -15.96
CA GLY A 70 0.25 6.47 -15.01
C GLY A 70 -0.13 6.15 -13.55
N THR A 71 -1.29 5.54 -13.35
CA THR A 71 -1.75 4.99 -12.08
C THR A 71 -1.63 3.46 -12.06
N PHE A 72 -1.66 2.90 -10.86
CA PHE A 72 -1.45 1.49 -10.60
C PHE A 72 -2.45 0.97 -9.57
N THR A 73 -2.81 -0.29 -9.68
CA THR A 73 -3.45 -1.05 -8.59
C THR A 73 -2.39 -1.80 -7.80
N ILE A 74 -2.63 -1.96 -6.50
CA ILE A 74 -1.78 -2.73 -5.60
C ILE A 74 -2.61 -3.87 -5.05
N GLN A 75 -2.34 -5.09 -5.51
CA GLN A 75 -3.16 -6.27 -5.30
C GLN A 75 -2.47 -7.28 -4.37
N VAL A 76 -3.25 -7.94 -3.52
CA VAL A 76 -2.77 -9.09 -2.76
C VAL A 76 -2.60 -10.29 -3.70
N PRO A 77 -1.43 -10.95 -3.78
CA PRO A 77 -1.19 -12.03 -4.73
C PRO A 77 -2.21 -13.15 -4.57
N ASN A 78 -2.71 -13.65 -5.71
CA ASN A 78 -3.72 -14.71 -5.79
C ASN A 78 -5.07 -14.38 -5.12
N GLN A 79 -5.32 -13.11 -4.80
CA GLN A 79 -6.62 -12.65 -4.30
C GLN A 79 -7.14 -11.52 -5.18
N ASP A 80 -8.44 -11.49 -5.44
CA ASP A 80 -9.10 -10.35 -6.06
C ASP A 80 -9.35 -9.27 -5.00
N LYS A 81 -8.25 -8.74 -4.41
CA LYS A 81 -8.29 -7.70 -3.39
C LYS A 81 -7.19 -6.68 -3.60
N VAL A 82 -7.56 -5.41 -3.61
CA VAL A 82 -6.69 -4.27 -3.85
C VAL A 82 -6.74 -3.23 -2.75
N TRP A 83 -5.65 -2.49 -2.64
CA TRP A 83 -5.52 -1.37 -1.70
C TRP A 83 -6.48 -0.26 -2.11
N THR A 84 -7.47 0.01 -1.26
CA THR A 84 -8.54 0.98 -1.55
C THR A 84 -8.66 1.97 -0.41
N VAL A 85 -8.67 3.26 -0.74
CA VAL A 85 -8.83 4.34 0.23
C VAL A 85 -10.30 4.47 0.63
N PHE A 86 -10.58 4.33 1.92
CA PHE A 86 -11.88 4.71 2.47
C PHE A 86 -11.76 6.06 3.16
N THR A 87 -12.57 7.03 2.73
CA THR A 87 -12.58 8.41 3.26
C THR A 87 -13.68 8.55 4.31
N GLY A 88 -13.30 8.67 5.59
CA GLY A 88 -14.18 9.07 6.68
C GLY A 88 -14.06 10.55 7.02
N SER A 89 -14.90 11.06 7.92
CA SER A 89 -14.98 12.49 8.27
C SER A 89 -13.74 13.06 8.99
N SER A 90 -12.80 12.23 9.43
CA SER A 90 -11.61 12.67 10.18
C SER A 90 -10.34 11.88 9.91
N ASP A 91 -10.43 10.68 9.32
CA ASP A 91 -9.28 9.83 9.00
C ASP A 91 -9.60 9.03 7.73
N SER A 92 -8.67 9.04 6.79
CA SER A 92 -8.72 8.17 5.62
C SER A 92 -7.80 6.98 5.85
N THR A 93 -8.33 5.77 5.68
CA THR A 93 -7.60 4.51 5.93
C THR A 93 -7.64 3.64 4.70
N VAL A 94 -6.59 2.84 4.48
CA VAL A 94 -6.52 1.91 3.35
C VAL A 94 -7.02 0.53 3.77
N PHE A 95 -8.01 0.04 3.03
CA PHE A 95 -8.63 -1.27 3.20
C PHE A 95 -8.35 -2.16 2.00
N LEU A 96 -8.62 -3.46 2.14
CA LEU A 96 -8.61 -4.42 1.05
C LEU A 96 -10.03 -4.68 0.56
N GLN A 97 -10.30 -4.33 -0.69
CA GLN A 97 -11.60 -4.54 -1.34
C GLN A 97 -11.42 -5.23 -2.70
N ALA A 98 -12.50 -5.81 -3.22
CA ALA A 98 -12.49 -6.36 -4.58
C ALA A 98 -12.14 -5.27 -5.59
N GLU A 99 -11.42 -5.63 -6.66
CA GLU A 99 -11.07 -4.67 -7.70
C GLU A 99 -12.31 -4.33 -8.52
N THR A 100 -12.82 -3.11 -8.37
CA THR A 100 -14.00 -2.61 -9.11
C THR A 100 -13.64 -1.57 -10.17
N GLY A 101 -12.35 -1.23 -10.35
CA GLY A 101 -11.89 -0.18 -11.24
C GLY A 101 -12.06 1.24 -10.68
N GLU A 102 -12.45 1.38 -9.42
CA GLU A 102 -12.70 2.66 -8.77
C GLU A 102 -11.43 3.48 -8.59
N ILE A 103 -11.56 4.81 -8.65
CA ILE A 103 -10.44 5.74 -8.48
C ILE A 103 -9.77 5.61 -7.10
N GLN A 104 -10.52 5.17 -6.09
CA GLN A 104 -10.04 4.97 -4.72
C GLN A 104 -9.04 3.82 -4.58
N SER A 105 -8.97 2.94 -5.59
CA SER A 105 -8.03 1.81 -5.65
C SER A 105 -6.84 2.08 -6.58
N ARG A 106 -6.77 3.29 -7.16
CA ARG A 106 -5.71 3.70 -8.09
C ARG A 106 -4.68 4.57 -7.38
N TRP A 107 -3.43 4.12 -7.44
CA TRP A 107 -2.29 4.74 -6.78
C TRP A 107 -1.34 5.33 -7.80
N LYS A 108 -0.78 6.49 -7.48
CA LYS A 108 0.31 7.08 -8.24
C LYS A 108 1.58 7.04 -7.40
N PHE A 109 2.64 6.47 -7.96
CA PHE A 109 3.96 6.50 -7.35
C PHE A 109 4.73 7.73 -7.84
N VAL A 110 5.30 8.48 -6.90
CA VAL A 110 6.21 9.59 -7.19
C VAL A 110 7.55 9.20 -6.62
N ARG A 111 8.57 9.12 -7.48
CA ARG A 111 9.93 8.85 -7.06
C ARG A 111 10.45 10.05 -6.26
N VAL A 112 11.11 9.77 -5.15
CA VAL A 112 11.83 10.75 -4.34
C VAL A 112 13.31 10.45 -4.50
N ASP A 113 14.12 11.48 -4.77
CA ASP A 113 15.58 11.39 -4.91
C ASP A 113 16.32 11.75 -3.62
#